data_AF-A0A183GVK8-F1
#
_entry.id   AF-A0A183GVK8-F1
#
_cell.length_a   1.000
_cell.length_b   1.000
_cell.length_c   1.000
_cell.angle_alpha   90.00
_cell.angle_beta   90.00
_cell.angle_gamma   90.00
#
_symmetry.space_group_name_H-M   'P 1'
#
loop_
_entity.id
_entity.type
_entity.pdbx_description
1 polymer ?
#
loop_
_entity_poly.entity_id
_entity_poly.type
_entity_poly.pdbx_seq_one_letter_code
_entity_poly.pdbx_strand_id
1 'polypeptide(L)'
;LCACCLAVDPAFYDCFYGIANTQQQVVERCYKDIGCCQYGCCSNDAWHTKYGWAVALIVIFCILVIIAFAIWLAVWLINRAKDKRQKRELMYEQTSFVRDPFIQFLHFSDRI
;
A
#
# COMPACT_ATOMS: atom_id res chain seq x y z
N LEU A 1 -13.97 -32.71 -29.15
CA LEU A 1 -12.55 -32.66 -29.57
C LEU A 1 -12.02 -31.28 -29.21
N CYS A 2 -10.81 -31.16 -28.64
CA CYS A 2 -10.16 -29.86 -28.44
C CYS A 2 -9.05 -29.73 -29.49
N ALA A 3 -9.04 -28.62 -30.24
CA ALA A 3 -8.01 -28.31 -31.23
C ALA A 3 -7.44 -26.92 -30.93
N CYS A 4 -6.11 -26.81 -30.94
CA CYS A 4 -5.40 -25.53 -30.76
C CYS A 4 -4.99 -24.97 -32.12
N CYS A 5 -5.31 -23.70 -32.39
CA CYS A 5 -4.74 -22.96 -33.51
C CYS A 5 -3.97 -21.74 -33.00
N LEU A 6 -2.91 -21.35 -33.73
CA LEU A 6 -2.21 -20.10 -33.47
C LEU A 6 -3.16 -18.93 -33.75
N ALA A 7 -3.37 -18.05 -32.76
CA ALA A 7 -4.08 -16.80 -32.97
C ALA A 7 -3.24 -15.83 -33.81
N VAL A 8 -3.87 -14.80 -34.39
CA VAL A 8 -3.18 -13.72 -35.14
C VAL A 8 -2.16 -13.00 -34.24
N ASP A 9 -2.46 -12.93 -32.93
CA ASP A 9 -1.56 -12.38 -31.92
C ASP A 9 -0.62 -13.47 -31.37
N PRO A 10 0.71 -13.30 -31.44
CA PRO A 10 1.69 -14.33 -31.05
C PRO A 10 1.71 -14.65 -29.55
N ALA A 11 1.00 -13.86 -28.73
CA ALA A 11 0.87 -14.03 -27.29
C ALA A 11 -0.30 -14.96 -26.89
N PHE A 12 -1.16 -15.35 -27.84
CA PHE A 12 -2.40 -16.06 -27.55
C PHE A 12 -2.58 -17.31 -28.42
N TYR A 13 -3.31 -18.29 -27.88
CA TYR A 13 -3.87 -19.42 -28.60
C TYR A 13 -5.40 -19.30 -28.61
N ASP A 14 -6.00 -19.63 -29.75
CA ASP A 14 -7.45 -19.77 -29.86
C ASP A 14 -7.79 -21.26 -29.71
N CYS A 15 -8.52 -21.58 -28.65
CA CYS A 15 -8.92 -22.92 -28.25
C CYS A 15 -10.35 -23.20 -28.74
N PHE A 16 -10.52 -24.25 -29.54
CA PHE A 16 -11.81 -24.60 -30.12
C PHE A 16 -12.46 -25.74 -29.33
N TYR A 17 -13.62 -25.45 -28.75
CA TYR A 17 -14.44 -26.39 -28.00
C TYR A 17 -15.70 -26.70 -28.79
N GLY A 18 -15.93 -27.98 -29.08
CA GLY A 18 -17.12 -28.44 -29.79
C GLY A 18 -17.59 -29.80 -29.31
N ILE A 19 -18.91 -30.00 -29.31
CA ILE A 19 -19.54 -31.27 -29.02
C ILE A 19 -19.56 -32.10 -30.30
N ALA A 20 -19.09 -33.36 -30.24
CA ALA A 20 -19.09 -34.25 -31.39
C ALA A 20 -20.52 -34.36 -31.97
N ASN A 21 -20.65 -34.22 -33.30
CA ASN A 21 -21.90 -34.25 -34.06
C ASN A 21 -22.81 -32.99 -33.96
N THR A 22 -22.30 -31.85 -33.50
CA THR A 22 -23.04 -30.58 -33.56
C THR A 22 -22.19 -29.48 -34.23
N GLN A 23 -22.83 -28.50 -34.88
CA GLN A 23 -22.13 -27.35 -35.48
C GLN A 23 -21.79 -26.24 -34.47
N GLN A 24 -22.16 -26.40 -33.19
CA GLN A 24 -21.84 -25.43 -32.15
C GLN A 24 -20.37 -25.59 -31.73
N GLN A 25 -19.60 -24.53 -31.98
CA GLN A 25 -18.22 -24.39 -31.57
C GLN A 25 -18.08 -23.09 -30.76
N VAL A 26 -17.39 -23.20 -29.62
CA VAL A 26 -17.02 -22.07 -28.78
C VAL A 26 -15.52 -21.87 -28.92
N VAL A 27 -15.13 -20.64 -29.22
CA VAL A 27 -13.71 -20.26 -29.32
C VAL A 27 -13.36 -19.46 -28.08
N GLU A 28 -12.38 -19.93 -27.33
CA GLU A 28 -11.83 -19.23 -26.17
C GLU A 28 -10.38 -18.86 -26.44
N ARG A 29 -10.01 -17.63 -26.10
CA ARG A 29 -8.64 -17.12 -26.30
C ARG A 29 -7.85 -17.25 -25.01
N CYS A 30 -6.85 -18.13 -25.02
CA CYS A 30 -5.98 -18.40 -23.89
C CYS A 30 -4.58 -17.84 -24.13
N TYR A 31 -3.88 -17.45 -23.06
CA TYR A 31 -2.49 -17.02 -23.21
C TYR A 31 -1.59 -18.20 -23.59
N LYS A 32 -0.56 -17.92 -24.41
CA LYS A 32 0.35 -18.92 -24.96
C LYS A 32 1.13 -19.70 -23.90
N ASP A 33 1.44 -19.08 -22.77
CA ASP A 33 2.13 -19.68 -21.63
C ASP A 33 1.22 -20.58 -20.77
N ILE A 34 -0.09 -20.48 -20.98
CA ILE A 34 -1.11 -21.21 -20.23
C ILE A 34 -1.63 -22.41 -21.04
N GLY A 35 -1.97 -22.20 -22.31
CA GLY A 35 -2.47 -23.26 -23.21
C GLY A 35 -3.95 -23.60 -23.03
N CYS A 36 -4.42 -24.56 -23.84
CA CYS A 36 -5.81 -25.02 -23.87
C CYS A 36 -5.99 -26.30 -23.05
N CYS A 37 -6.91 -26.31 -22.10
CA CYS A 37 -7.29 -27.47 -21.29
C CYS A 37 -8.67 -28.00 -21.70
N GLN A 38 -9.13 -29.10 -21.08
CA GLN A 38 -10.40 -29.75 -21.41
C GLN A 38 -11.63 -28.83 -21.23
N TYR A 39 -11.55 -27.92 -20.26
CA TYR A 39 -12.59 -26.94 -19.94
C TYR A 39 -11.92 -25.56 -19.90
N GLY A 40 -11.82 -24.91 -21.07
CA GLY A 40 -11.22 -23.58 -21.21
C GLY A 40 -9.71 -23.53 -21.01
N CYS A 41 -9.20 -22.35 -20.66
CA CYS A 41 -7.77 -22.11 -20.47
C CYS A 41 -7.23 -22.89 -19.26
N CYS A 42 -6.00 -23.40 -19.37
CA CYS A 42 -5.36 -24.07 -18.24
C CYS A 42 -5.13 -23.11 -17.05
N SER A 43 -4.87 -23.65 -15.86
CA SER A 43 -4.42 -22.83 -14.74
C SER A 43 -2.91 -22.60 -14.87
N ASN A 44 -2.47 -21.35 -14.78
CA ASN A 44 -1.04 -21.04 -14.72
C ASN A 44 -0.63 -20.89 -13.27
N ASP A 45 -0.06 -21.95 -12.68
CA ASP A 45 0.54 -21.90 -11.35
C ASP A 45 2.05 -21.59 -11.42
N ALA A 46 2.62 -21.44 -12.63
CA ALA A 46 4.06 -21.27 -12.82
C ALA A 46 4.55 -19.88 -12.34
N TRP A 47 3.68 -18.87 -12.33
CA TRP A 47 4.03 -17.53 -11.85
C TRP A 47 4.31 -17.51 -10.34
N HIS A 48 3.62 -18.34 -9.55
CA HIS A 48 3.84 -18.44 -8.11
C HIS A 48 5.27 -18.89 -7.80
N THR A 49 5.77 -19.88 -8.54
CA THR A 49 7.14 -20.39 -8.35
C THR A 49 8.20 -19.40 -8.82
N LYS A 50 7.93 -18.62 -9.88
CA LYS A 50 8.90 -17.67 -10.44
C LYS A 50 8.97 -16.34 -9.69
N TYR A 51 7.84 -15.81 -9.26
CA TYR A 51 7.76 -14.47 -8.67
C TYR A 51 7.36 -14.48 -7.18
N GLY A 52 7.02 -15.64 -6.61
CA GLY A 52 6.59 -15.76 -5.21
C GLY A 52 7.60 -15.19 -4.22
N TRP A 53 8.89 -15.38 -4.48
CA TRP A 53 9.97 -14.79 -3.67
C TRP A 53 9.95 -13.27 -3.66
N ALA A 54 9.80 -12.64 -4.83
CA ALA A 54 9.74 -11.18 -4.94
C ALA A 54 8.49 -10.62 -4.24
N VAL A 55 7.34 -11.28 -4.43
CA VAL A 55 6.08 -10.88 -3.78
C VAL A 55 6.18 -10.96 -2.26
N ALA A 56 6.76 -12.04 -1.72
CA ALA A 56 6.94 -12.21 -0.28
C ALA A 56 7.81 -11.10 0.34
N LEU A 57 8.90 -10.72 -0.32
CA LEU A 57 9.79 -9.65 0.15
C LEU A 57 9.08 -8.29 0.18
N ILE A 58 8.27 -7.97 -0.83
CA ILE A 58 7.49 -6.73 -0.87
C ILE A 58 6.50 -6.68 0.29
N VAL A 59 5.80 -7.79 0.55
CA VAL A 59 4.82 -7.87 1.64
C VAL A 59 5.48 -7.61 3.00
N ILE A 60 6.63 -8.24 3.27
CA ILE A 60 7.39 -8.03 4.51
C ILE A 60 7.82 -6.56 4.63
N PHE A 61 8.34 -5.97 3.56
CA PHE A 61 8.75 -4.57 3.54
C PHE A 61 7.57 -3.63 3.84
N CYS A 62 6.41 -3.86 3.23
CA CYS A 62 5.20 -3.08 3.51
C CYS A 62 4.81 -3.13 4.99
N ILE A 63 4.87 -4.30 5.63
CA ILE A 63 4.58 -4.45 7.06
C ILE A 63 5.55 -3.62 7.90
N LEU A 64 6.85 -3.69 7.61
CA LEU A 64 7.87 -2.91 8.32
C LEU A 64 7.63 -1.39 8.19
N VAL A 65 7.26 -0.92 7.00
CA VAL A 65 6.93 0.49 6.77
C VAL A 65 5.70 0.91 7.58
N ILE A 66 4.65 0.09 7.63
CA ILE A 66 3.45 0.37 8.42
C ILE A 66 3.80 0.47 9.91
N ILE A 67 4.61 -0.45 10.42
CA ILE A 67 5.06 -0.43 11.83
C ILE A 67 5.87 0.83 12.12
N ALA A 68 6.81 1.19 11.26
CA ALA A 68 7.61 2.40 11.41
C ALA A 68 6.72 3.65 11.42
N PHE A 69 5.73 3.72 10.53
CA PHE A 69 4.78 4.82 10.49
C PHE A 69 3.89 4.89 11.73
N ALA A 70 3.47 3.74 12.27
CA ALA A 70 2.70 3.68 13.51
C ALA A 70 3.50 4.18 14.71
N ILE A 71 4.77 3.78 14.83
CA ILE A 71 5.68 4.27 15.90
C ILE A 71 5.88 5.79 15.74
N TRP A 72 6.15 6.25 14.52
CA TRP A 72 6.29 7.68 14.22
C TRP A 72 5.05 8.48 14.64
N LEU A 73 3.86 8.01 14.26
CA LEU A 73 2.59 8.63 14.65
C LEU A 73 2.38 8.62 16.16
N ALA A 74 2.71 7.51 16.84
CA ALA A 74 2.58 7.43 18.30
C ALA A 74 3.48 8.44 19.01
N VAL A 75 4.76 8.52 18.63
CA VAL A 75 5.71 9.51 19.17
C VAL A 75 5.24 10.93 18.85
N TRP A 76 4.77 11.16 17.63
CA TRP A 76 4.24 12.46 17.21
C TRP A 76 3.01 12.86 18.01
N LEU A 77 2.06 11.96 18.25
CA LEU A 77 0.86 12.24 19.06
C LEU A 77 1.22 12.59 20.50
N ILE A 78 2.15 11.85 21.12
CA ILE A 78 2.60 12.14 22.49
C ILE A 78 3.30 13.51 22.54
N ASN A 79 4.23 13.77 21.63
CA ASN A 79 4.93 15.05 21.57
C ASN A 79 3.99 16.21 21.23
N ARG A 80 3.01 16.01 20.35
CA ARG A 80 2.00 17.01 20.02
C ARG A 80 1.07 17.30 21.18
N ALA A 81 0.74 16.29 21.99
CA ALA A 81 -0.01 16.48 23.23
C ALA A 81 0.79 17.31 24.25
N LYS A 82 2.11 17.08 24.34
CA LYS A 82 3.00 17.89 25.20
C LYS A 82 3.18 19.33 24.69
N ASP A 83 3.37 19.53 23.40
CA ASP A 83 3.47 20.88 22.78
C ASP A 83 2.23 21.74 23.10
N LYS A 84 1.03 21.15 23.08
CA LYS A 84 -0.21 21.85 23.47
C LYS A 84 -0.25 22.23 24.96
N ARG A 85 0.36 21.45 25.85
CA ARG A 85 0.41 21.77 27.29
C ARG A 85 1.43 22.85 27.57
N GLN A 86 2.63 22.74 26.99
CA GLN A 86 3.72 23.69 27.21
C GLN A 86 3.37 25.10 26.70
N LYS A 87 2.65 25.21 25.58
CA LYS A 87 2.11 26.50 25.10
C LYS A 87 1.14 27.16 26.07
N ARG A 88 0.36 26.39 26.84
CA ARG A 88 -0.58 26.96 27.83
C ARG A 88 0.16 27.52 29.04
N GLU A 89 1.20 26.82 29.50
CA GLU A 89 2.02 27.28 30.63
C GLU A 89 2.81 28.53 30.25
N LEU A 90 3.41 28.57 29.06
CA LEU A 90 4.10 29.77 28.56
C LEU A 90 3.15 30.96 28.38
N MET A 91 1.93 30.75 27.89
CA MET A 91 0.94 31.85 27.80
C MET A 91 0.49 32.33 29.19
N TYR A 92 0.33 31.44 30.17
CA TYR A 92 0.00 31.82 31.54
C TYR A 92 1.11 32.68 32.16
N GLU A 93 2.36 32.21 32.09
CA GLU A 93 3.56 32.95 32.52
C GLU A 93 3.70 34.32 31.83
N GLN A 94 3.47 34.39 30.52
CA GLN A 94 3.53 35.65 29.80
C GLN A 94 2.40 36.60 30.22
N THR A 95 1.19 36.08 30.50
CA THR A 95 0.09 36.92 31.01
C THR A 95 0.24 37.34 32.47
N SER A 96 0.88 36.55 33.34
CA SER A 96 1.18 36.97 34.72
C SER A 96 2.26 38.04 34.73
N PHE A 97 3.32 37.87 33.94
CA PHE A 97 4.37 38.90 33.78
C PHE A 97 3.82 40.24 33.27
N VAL A 98 2.90 40.21 32.29
CA VAL A 98 2.26 41.43 31.76
C VAL A 98 1.21 42.02 32.71
N ARG A 99 0.60 41.20 33.60
CA ARG A 99 -0.42 41.65 34.56
C ARG A 99 0.18 42.30 35.80
N ASP A 100 1.43 41.98 36.15
CA ASP A 100 2.14 42.55 37.30
C ASP A 100 3.23 43.55 36.88
N PRO A 101 2.92 44.87 36.83
CA PRO A 101 3.89 45.90 36.40
C PRO A 101 5.13 46.00 37.30
N PHE A 102 5.07 45.49 38.53
CA PHE A 102 6.20 45.43 39.46
C PHE A 102 7.27 44.39 39.05
N ILE A 103 6.85 43.22 38.55
CA ILE A 103 7.78 42.15 38.10
C ILE A 103 8.49 42.58 36.80
N GLN A 104 7.79 43.26 35.89
CA GLN A 104 8.35 43.77 34.65
C GLN A 104 9.43 44.84 34.87
N PHE A 105 9.32 45.62 35.95
CA PHE A 105 10.30 46.64 36.32
C PHE A 105 11.60 46.03 36.88
N LEU A 106 11.50 44.98 37.70
CA LEU A 106 12.65 44.22 38.24
C LEU A 106 13.48 43.57 37.13
N HIS A 107 12.84 42.88 36.19
CA HIS A 107 13.53 42.21 35.08
C HIS A 107 14.19 43.20 34.09
N PHE A 108 13.74 44.45 34.02
CA PHE A 108 14.41 45.51 33.26
C PHE A 108 15.60 46.11 34.02
N SER A 109 15.51 46.23 35.34
CA SER A 109 16.61 46.71 36.20
C SER A 109 17.80 45.76 36.27
N ASP A 110 17.59 44.45 36.10
CA ASP A 110 18.68 43.45 36.01
C ASP A 110 19.37 43.44 34.63
N ARG A 111 18.84 44.19 33.65
CA ARG A 111 19.35 44.26 32.27
C ARG A 111 20.01 45.61 31.92
N ILE A 112 20.16 46.51 32.90
CA ILE A 112 20.88 47.79 32.83
C ILE A 112 22.14 47.68 33.69
#